data_AF-A0A1X0JPA6-F1
#
_entry.id   AF-A0A1X0JPA6-F1
#
_cell.length_a   1.000
_cell.length_b   1.000
_cell.length_c   1.000
_cell.angle_alpha   90.00
_cell.angle_beta   90.00
_cell.angle_gamma   90.00
#
_symmetry.space_group_name_H-M   'P 1'
#
loop_
_entity.id
_entity.type
_entity.pdbx_description
1 polymer ?
#
loop_
_entity_poly.entity_id
_entity_poly.type
_entity_poly.pdbx_seq_one_letter_code
_entity_poly.pdbx_strand_id
1 'polypeptide(L)'
;MCRHLGWLGKSVSVASLLLEPANGLLVQSYSPRRQKHGLMNADGWGVGFYSPHSPGGDPCRWRSAAPLWGDASFASVAPALYSGCIVAAVRSASVGMPIEPSASAPFTDGHWLLSHNGLVDRAVLPLSANAESTCDSAVLAALIFERGLDALGDTIVEVAAADPNARLNILAGNGSRLLATTWGDTLSTLRRDDGVVLASEPYDDNPDWREVPDRHLVSVLGRDIELIPLKGS
;
A
#
# COMPACT_ATOMS: atom_id res chain seq x y z
N MET A 1 -11.61 -4.71 -2.85
CA MET A 1 -10.13 -4.75 -2.80
C MET A 1 -9.62 -3.33 -2.85
N CYS A 2 -8.73 -2.96 -1.94
CA CYS A 2 -8.19 -1.60 -1.75
C CYS A 2 -7.43 -1.09 -2.97
N ARG A 3 -7.06 0.19 -3.04
CA ARG A 3 -5.98 0.68 -3.93
C ARG A 3 -4.88 1.31 -3.09
N HIS A 4 -3.62 1.21 -3.50
CA HIS A 4 -2.48 1.80 -2.81
C HIS A 4 -1.49 2.51 -3.74
N LEU A 5 -0.69 3.39 -3.16
CA LEU A 5 0.37 4.13 -3.82
C LEU A 5 1.59 4.23 -2.91
N GLY A 6 2.77 4.09 -3.50
CA GLY A 6 4.07 4.17 -2.86
C GLY A 6 4.94 5.14 -3.64
N TRP A 7 5.62 6.03 -2.94
CA TRP A 7 6.57 6.98 -3.51
C TRP A 7 7.92 6.84 -2.82
N LEU A 8 8.99 6.91 -3.63
CA LEU A 8 10.35 7.03 -3.14
C LEU A 8 11.13 7.99 -4.05
N GLY A 9 11.67 9.06 -3.48
CA GLY A 9 12.42 10.05 -4.25
C GLY A 9 12.63 11.36 -3.51
N LYS A 10 12.67 12.46 -4.27
CA LYS A 10 12.68 13.81 -3.71
C LYS A 10 11.41 14.05 -2.89
N SER A 11 11.52 14.98 -1.95
CA SER A 11 10.39 15.36 -1.12
C SER A 11 9.29 16.01 -1.95
N VAL A 12 8.10 15.41 -1.96
CA VAL A 12 6.89 15.90 -2.63
C VAL A 12 5.74 16.02 -1.65
N SER A 13 4.72 16.81 -1.97
CA SER A 13 3.54 16.91 -1.10
C SER A 13 2.68 15.65 -1.20
N VAL A 14 2.05 15.26 -0.10
CA VAL A 14 1.08 14.15 -0.09
C VAL A 14 -0.07 14.43 -1.08
N ALA A 15 -0.53 15.69 -1.17
CA ALA A 15 -1.58 16.07 -2.11
C ALA A 15 -1.20 15.82 -3.58
N SER A 16 0.04 16.13 -3.98
CA SER A 16 0.52 15.96 -5.36
C SER A 16 0.56 14.52 -5.86
N LEU A 17 0.60 13.56 -4.94
CA LEU A 17 0.55 12.12 -5.26
C LEU A 17 -0.87 11.55 -5.17
N LEU A 18 -1.68 12.05 -4.22
CA LEU A 18 -2.92 11.37 -3.84
C LEU A 18 -4.19 12.06 -4.33
N LEU A 19 -4.22 13.39 -4.29
CA LEU A 19 -5.43 14.19 -4.48
C LEU A 19 -5.46 14.89 -5.85
N GLU A 20 -4.31 15.40 -6.29
CA GLU A 20 -4.18 16.22 -7.49
C GLU A 20 -4.18 15.43 -8.81
N PRO A 21 -3.61 14.21 -8.90
CA PRO A 21 -3.62 13.47 -10.16
C PRO A 21 -5.03 13.13 -10.64
N ALA A 22 -5.25 13.25 -11.95
CA ALA A 22 -6.57 13.09 -12.58
C ALA A 22 -7.25 11.74 -12.30
N ASN A 23 -6.46 10.69 -12.06
CA ASN A 23 -6.92 9.36 -11.69
C ASN A 23 -6.23 8.86 -10.40
N GLY A 24 -5.83 9.77 -9.50
CA GLY A 24 -5.12 9.47 -8.25
C GLY A 24 -5.96 8.73 -7.21
N LEU A 25 -5.39 8.47 -6.03
CA LEU A 25 -6.08 7.72 -4.96
C LEU A 25 -7.42 8.34 -4.54
N LEU A 26 -7.55 9.67 -4.62
CA LEU A 26 -8.84 10.35 -4.44
C LEU A 26 -9.89 9.85 -5.43
N VAL A 27 -9.61 9.84 -6.73
CA VAL A 27 -10.57 9.37 -7.74
C VAL A 27 -10.81 7.87 -7.61
N GLN A 28 -9.75 7.10 -7.35
CA GLN A 28 -9.83 5.66 -7.12
C GLN A 28 -10.68 5.28 -5.90
N SER A 29 -10.91 6.22 -4.97
CA SER A 29 -11.78 5.97 -3.83
C SER A 29 -13.25 5.77 -4.23
N TYR A 30 -13.72 6.39 -5.32
CA TYR A 30 -15.10 6.27 -5.80
C TYR A 30 -15.24 5.75 -7.25
N SER A 31 -14.18 5.79 -8.05
CA SER A 31 -14.20 5.37 -9.46
C SER A 31 -12.85 4.76 -9.90
N PRO A 32 -12.42 3.63 -9.29
CA PRO A 32 -11.21 2.93 -9.71
C PRO A 32 -11.36 2.35 -11.13
N ARG A 33 -10.31 2.45 -11.95
CA ARG A 33 -10.34 2.08 -13.38
C ARG A 33 -9.98 0.63 -13.65
N ARG A 34 -9.12 0.03 -12.82
CA ARG A 34 -8.55 -1.32 -13.06
C ARG A 34 -8.87 -2.33 -11.96
N GLN A 35 -9.66 -1.92 -10.97
CA GLN A 35 -10.08 -2.77 -9.87
C GLN A 35 -11.09 -3.84 -10.32
N LYS A 36 -10.75 -5.11 -10.10
CA LYS A 36 -11.61 -6.25 -10.46
C LYS A 36 -12.55 -6.70 -9.34
N HIS A 37 -12.23 -6.36 -8.08
CA HIS A 37 -12.97 -6.83 -6.91
C HIS A 37 -13.36 -5.68 -5.99
N GLY A 38 -14.67 -5.50 -5.77
CA GLY A 38 -15.24 -4.33 -5.08
C GLY A 38 -15.48 -3.18 -6.07
N LEU A 39 -16.56 -2.42 -5.86
CA LEU A 39 -16.97 -1.34 -6.77
C LEU A 39 -16.25 -0.02 -6.52
N MET A 40 -15.84 0.23 -5.26
CA MET A 40 -15.21 1.45 -4.79
C MET A 40 -14.38 1.18 -3.54
N ASN A 41 -13.66 2.20 -3.06
CA ASN A 41 -12.80 2.14 -1.87
C ASN A 41 -13.20 3.22 -0.86
N ALA A 42 -14.35 3.03 -0.22
CA ALA A 42 -14.99 4.01 0.65
C ALA A 42 -14.87 3.69 2.15
N ASP A 43 -14.31 2.52 2.51
CA ASP A 43 -14.36 1.97 3.88
C ASP A 43 -13.18 2.41 4.76
N GLY A 44 -12.58 3.55 4.41
CA GLY A 44 -11.42 4.14 5.06
C GLY A 44 -10.30 4.49 4.08
N TRP A 45 -9.30 5.18 4.62
CA TRP A 45 -8.07 5.54 3.90
C TRP A 45 -6.92 5.73 4.91
N GLY A 46 -5.70 5.77 4.40
CA GLY A 46 -4.56 6.20 5.20
C GLY A 46 -3.38 6.64 4.36
N VAL A 47 -2.57 7.53 4.95
CA VAL A 47 -1.24 7.87 4.46
C VAL A 47 -0.22 7.67 5.57
N GLY A 48 0.89 7.06 5.25
CA GLY A 48 2.09 7.02 6.06
C GLY A 48 3.24 7.69 5.30
N PHE A 49 4.10 8.38 6.04
CA PHE A 49 5.23 9.12 5.45
C PHE A 49 6.37 9.28 6.45
N TYR A 50 7.59 9.43 5.92
CA TYR A 50 8.79 9.64 6.74
C TYR A 50 9.11 11.14 6.81
N SER A 51 9.03 11.70 8.01
CA SER A 51 9.38 13.11 8.25
C SER A 51 10.81 13.21 8.77
N PRO A 52 11.64 14.14 8.24
CA PRO A 52 12.96 14.40 8.80
C PRO A 52 12.90 14.99 10.23
N HIS A 53 11.72 15.44 10.67
CA HIS A 53 11.48 15.98 12.00
C HIS A 53 10.91 14.93 12.98
N SER A 54 10.70 13.69 12.54
CA SER A 54 10.21 12.62 13.41
C SER A 54 11.34 12.15 14.35
N PRO A 55 11.18 12.21 15.68
CA PRO A 55 12.15 11.66 16.62
C PRO A 55 12.36 10.17 16.32
N GLY A 56 13.60 9.71 16.19
CA GLY A 56 13.92 8.31 15.88
C GLY A 56 13.84 7.93 14.39
N GLY A 57 13.28 8.79 13.54
CA GLY A 57 13.09 8.49 12.11
C GLY A 57 11.88 7.61 11.81
N ASP A 58 11.02 7.39 12.81
CA ASP A 58 9.82 6.56 12.70
C ASP A 58 8.78 7.17 11.74
N PRO A 59 8.00 6.36 11.02
CA PRO A 59 6.98 6.87 10.10
C PRO A 59 5.80 7.47 10.85
N CYS A 60 5.33 8.62 10.36
CA CYS A 60 4.06 9.21 10.78
C CYS A 60 2.90 8.61 9.98
N ARG A 61 1.71 8.52 10.58
CA ARG A 61 0.50 8.03 9.91
C ARG A 61 -0.71 8.91 10.19
N TRP A 62 -1.54 9.07 9.18
CA TRP A 62 -2.91 9.58 9.30
C TRP A 62 -3.85 8.57 8.66
N ARG A 63 -4.77 8.02 9.45
CA ARG A 63 -5.73 7.00 9.02
C ARG A 63 -7.16 7.40 9.37
N SER A 64 -8.10 6.95 8.57
CA SER A 64 -9.53 7.19 8.75
C SER A 64 -10.34 5.95 8.37
N ALA A 65 -11.53 5.85 8.94
CA ALA A 65 -12.58 4.90 8.55
C ALA A 65 -13.61 5.52 7.58
N ALA A 66 -13.55 6.84 7.37
CA ALA A 66 -14.44 7.56 6.46
C ALA A 66 -13.92 7.50 5.02
N PRO A 67 -14.76 7.77 4.00
CA PRO A 67 -14.33 7.87 2.62
C PRO A 67 -13.36 9.04 2.38
N LEU A 68 -12.31 8.81 1.59
CA LEU A 68 -11.28 9.82 1.30
C LEU A 68 -11.84 11.10 0.67
N TRP A 69 -12.80 10.97 -0.24
CA TRP A 69 -13.38 12.11 -0.96
C TRP A 69 -14.13 13.12 -0.08
N GLY A 70 -14.52 12.72 1.14
CA GLY A 70 -15.24 13.55 2.09
C GLY A 70 -14.34 14.21 3.14
N ASP A 71 -13.05 13.92 3.17
CA ASP A 71 -12.18 14.34 4.26
C ASP A 71 -11.59 15.75 4.02
N ALA A 72 -12.35 16.77 4.45
CA ALA A 72 -11.95 18.17 4.31
C ALA A 72 -10.68 18.51 5.09
N SER A 73 -10.45 17.86 6.23
CA SER A 73 -9.23 18.07 7.03
C SER A 73 -8.01 17.57 6.27
N PHE A 74 -8.07 16.38 5.70
CA PHE A 74 -6.98 15.85 4.89
C PHE A 74 -6.77 16.68 3.63
N ALA A 75 -7.82 17.05 2.91
CA ALA A 75 -7.73 17.91 1.73
C ALA A 75 -7.05 19.26 2.04
N SER A 76 -7.31 19.83 3.23
CA SER A 76 -6.70 21.09 3.66
C SER A 76 -5.23 20.95 4.06
N VAL A 77 -4.82 19.82 4.63
CA VAL A 77 -3.49 19.66 5.26
C VAL A 77 -2.50 18.90 4.38
N ALA A 78 -2.96 17.98 3.53
CA ALA A 78 -2.12 17.18 2.64
C ALA A 78 -1.15 18.00 1.76
N PRO A 79 -1.49 19.22 1.28
CA PRO A 79 -0.55 20.06 0.54
C PRO A 79 0.66 20.54 1.38
N ALA A 80 0.52 20.58 2.71
CA ALA A 80 1.57 21.00 3.64
C ALA A 80 2.42 19.83 4.17
N LEU A 81 2.03 18.58 3.89
CA LEU A 81 2.76 17.39 4.31
C LEU A 81 3.70 16.95 3.20
N TYR A 82 5.01 16.96 3.46
CA TYR A 82 6.03 16.61 2.49
C TYR A 82 6.89 15.42 2.97
N SER A 83 7.22 14.52 2.06
CA SER A 83 8.15 13.43 2.34
C SER A 83 8.79 12.87 1.07
N GLY A 84 10.00 12.34 1.21
CA GLY A 84 10.68 11.55 0.18
C GLY A 84 10.25 10.08 0.13
N CYS A 85 9.48 9.60 1.11
CA CYS A 85 8.95 8.24 1.12
C CYS A 85 7.53 8.21 1.69
N ILE A 86 6.56 7.79 0.89
CA ILE A 86 5.13 7.81 1.22
C ILE A 86 4.53 6.46 0.86
N VAL A 87 3.67 5.92 1.72
CA VAL A 87 2.80 4.78 1.42
C VAL A 87 1.37 5.17 1.78
N ALA A 88 0.44 5.04 0.85
CA ALA A 88 -0.95 5.44 1.05
C ALA A 88 -1.92 4.40 0.49
N ALA A 89 -3.15 4.39 1.00
CA ALA A 89 -4.18 3.48 0.57
C ALA A 89 -5.59 4.04 0.74
N VAL A 90 -6.50 3.59 -0.12
CA VAL A 90 -7.97 3.70 0.05
C VAL A 90 -8.55 2.31 0.20
N ARG A 91 -9.48 2.14 1.14
CA ARG A 91 -9.91 0.83 1.63
C ARG A 91 -11.24 0.41 1.03
N SER A 92 -11.30 -0.84 0.59
CA SER A 92 -12.54 -1.56 0.28
C SER A 92 -12.60 -2.78 1.19
N ALA A 93 -13.39 -2.70 2.24
CA ALA A 93 -13.44 -3.70 3.29
C ALA A 93 -14.08 -5.00 2.79
N SER A 94 -13.43 -6.11 3.09
CA SER A 94 -14.04 -7.43 2.90
C SER A 94 -15.29 -7.56 3.77
N VAL A 95 -16.33 -8.22 3.25
CA VAL A 95 -17.61 -8.39 3.97
C VAL A 95 -17.36 -9.01 5.35
N GLY A 96 -17.92 -8.38 6.39
CA GLY A 96 -17.78 -8.83 7.78
C GLY A 96 -16.52 -8.35 8.51
N MET A 97 -15.62 -7.59 7.85
CA MET A 97 -14.47 -6.96 8.52
C MET A 97 -14.87 -5.64 9.19
N PRO A 98 -14.20 -5.24 10.29
CA PRO A 98 -14.50 -3.98 10.97
C PRO A 98 -14.18 -2.77 10.09
N ILE A 99 -14.95 -1.70 10.23
CA ILE A 99 -14.72 -0.39 9.61
C ILE A 99 -14.24 0.56 10.71
N GLU A 100 -12.92 0.66 10.83
CA GLU A 100 -12.23 1.39 11.89
C GLU A 100 -10.85 1.87 11.40
N PRO A 101 -10.30 2.98 11.93
CA PRO A 101 -9.03 3.51 11.44
C PRO A 101 -7.84 2.54 11.62
N SER A 102 -7.87 1.69 12.65
CA SER A 102 -6.87 0.63 12.89
C SER A 102 -6.83 -0.42 11.78
N ALA A 103 -7.94 -0.64 11.07
CA ALA A 103 -8.06 -1.59 9.97
C ALA A 103 -7.67 -1.00 8.60
N SER A 104 -7.42 0.31 8.53
CA SER A 104 -6.96 1.01 7.33
C SER A 104 -5.44 0.92 7.20
N ALA A 105 -4.96 0.58 6.01
CA ALA A 105 -3.56 0.68 5.65
C ALA A 105 -3.12 2.17 5.57
N PRO A 106 -1.82 2.48 5.75
CA PRO A 106 -0.74 1.55 6.05
C PRO A 106 -0.65 1.11 7.53
N PHE A 107 -0.31 -0.14 7.74
CA PHE A 107 0.14 -0.72 9.02
C PHE A 107 1.62 -0.37 9.26
N THR A 108 2.11 -0.50 10.50
CA THR A 108 3.52 -0.26 10.84
C THR A 108 4.02 -1.10 12.01
N ASP A 109 5.29 -1.50 11.95
CA ASP A 109 6.08 -2.03 13.08
C ASP A 109 6.95 -0.96 13.76
N GLY A 110 6.81 0.30 13.34
CA GLY A 110 7.63 1.44 13.78
C GLY A 110 8.77 1.75 12.80
N HIS A 111 9.15 0.85 11.90
CA HIS A 111 10.17 1.10 10.87
C HIS A 111 9.59 1.05 9.46
N TRP A 112 8.74 0.08 9.15
CA TRP A 112 8.12 -0.13 7.85
C TRP A 112 6.66 0.32 7.84
N LEU A 113 6.26 1.02 6.80
CA LEU A 113 4.85 1.17 6.42
C LEU A 113 4.47 0.01 5.50
N LEU A 114 3.29 -0.58 5.68
CA LEU A 114 2.80 -1.68 4.85
C LEU A 114 1.32 -1.53 4.50
N SER A 115 0.99 -1.63 3.21
CA SER A 115 -0.36 -1.71 2.68
C SER A 115 -0.59 -3.07 2.03
N HIS A 116 -1.75 -3.66 2.31
CA HIS A 116 -2.22 -4.87 1.66
C HIS A 116 -3.47 -4.55 0.83
N ASN A 117 -3.40 -4.88 -0.46
CA ASN A 117 -4.53 -4.87 -1.37
C ASN A 117 -4.89 -6.31 -1.72
N GLY A 118 -5.93 -6.83 -1.09
CA GLY A 118 -6.20 -8.25 -1.22
C GLY A 118 -7.26 -8.80 -0.30
N LEU A 119 -7.19 -10.10 -0.12
CA LEU A 119 -7.95 -10.89 0.85
C LEU A 119 -7.12 -12.13 1.16
N VAL A 120 -7.11 -12.53 2.43
CA VAL A 120 -6.54 -13.81 2.87
C VAL A 120 -7.40 -14.42 3.96
N ASP A 121 -7.56 -15.73 3.96
CA ASP A 121 -8.18 -16.44 5.07
C ASP A 121 -7.32 -16.32 6.34
N ARG A 122 -7.87 -15.71 7.39
CA ARG A 122 -7.17 -15.59 8.67
C ARG A 122 -6.87 -16.94 9.31
N ALA A 123 -7.61 -18.00 8.96
CA ALA A 123 -7.38 -19.34 9.50
C ALA A 123 -6.04 -19.94 9.07
N VAL A 124 -5.45 -19.47 7.97
CA VAL A 124 -4.11 -19.91 7.51
C VAL A 124 -2.97 -19.06 8.07
N LEU A 125 -3.29 -17.98 8.79
CA LEU A 125 -2.32 -17.09 9.41
C LEU A 125 -2.13 -17.44 10.89
N PRO A 126 -0.93 -17.26 11.46
CA PRO A 126 -0.73 -17.44 12.89
C PRO A 126 -1.51 -16.38 13.68
N LEU A 127 -1.92 -16.73 14.89
CA LEU A 127 -2.45 -15.77 15.84
C LEU A 127 -1.35 -14.78 16.24
N SER A 128 -1.66 -13.49 16.20
CA SER A 128 -0.72 -12.43 16.58
C SER A 128 -1.36 -11.45 17.54
N ALA A 129 -0.69 -11.20 18.66
CA ALA A 129 -1.04 -10.14 19.60
C ALA A 129 -0.59 -8.75 19.11
N ASN A 130 0.24 -8.70 18.07
CA ASN A 130 0.83 -7.48 17.53
C ASN A 130 0.06 -6.92 16.33
N ALA A 131 -1.00 -7.61 15.88
CA ALA A 131 -1.84 -7.11 14.80
C ALA A 131 -2.60 -5.84 15.25
N GLU A 132 -2.52 -4.78 14.46
CA GLU A 132 -3.16 -3.49 14.79
C GLU A 132 -4.69 -3.54 14.78
N SER A 133 -5.28 -4.50 14.08
CA SER A 133 -6.72 -4.73 13.98
C SER A 133 -6.99 -6.22 13.78
N THR A 134 -8.26 -6.61 13.87
CA THR A 134 -8.70 -7.98 13.62
C THR A 134 -8.92 -8.28 12.13
N CYS A 135 -8.82 -7.29 11.25
CA CYS A 135 -8.94 -7.53 9.80
C CYS A 135 -7.80 -8.43 9.30
N ASP A 136 -8.08 -9.21 8.26
CA ASP A 136 -7.13 -10.11 7.61
C ASP A 136 -5.80 -9.43 7.24
N SER A 137 -5.90 -8.21 6.72
CA SER A 137 -4.75 -7.40 6.29
C SER A 137 -3.83 -7.01 7.46
N ALA A 138 -4.39 -6.76 8.65
CA ALA A 138 -3.59 -6.44 9.83
C ALA A 138 -2.89 -7.68 10.41
N VAL A 139 -3.56 -8.84 10.37
CA VAL A 139 -2.96 -10.13 10.78
C VAL A 139 -1.84 -10.53 9.82
N LEU A 140 -2.05 -10.35 8.51
CA LEU A 140 -1.03 -10.59 7.49
C LEU A 140 0.16 -9.63 7.66
N ALA A 141 -0.10 -8.34 7.91
CA ALA A 141 0.95 -7.36 8.17
C ALA A 141 1.81 -7.76 9.38
N ALA A 142 1.18 -8.22 10.47
CA ALA A 142 1.90 -8.68 11.66
C ALA A 142 2.81 -9.88 11.36
N LEU A 143 2.36 -10.86 10.58
CA LEU A 143 3.20 -11.97 10.11
C LEU A 143 4.38 -11.48 9.26
N ILE A 144 4.13 -10.56 8.32
CA ILE A 144 5.19 -10.02 7.46
C ILE A 144 6.23 -9.26 8.28
N PHE A 145 5.82 -8.45 9.26
CA PHE A 145 6.74 -7.76 10.15
C PHE A 145 7.54 -8.72 11.03
N GLU A 146 6.91 -9.76 11.57
CA GLU A 146 7.57 -10.78 12.38
C GLU A 146 8.63 -11.56 11.58
N ARG A 147 8.34 -11.91 10.32
CA ARG A 147 9.28 -12.59 9.41
C ARG A 147 10.35 -11.64 8.87
N GLY A 148 10.08 -10.34 8.83
CA GLY A 148 10.93 -9.31 8.26
C GLY A 148 10.75 -9.14 6.75
N LEU A 149 10.85 -7.89 6.28
CA LEU A 149 10.56 -7.52 4.90
C LEU A 149 11.57 -8.05 3.87
N ASP A 150 12.78 -8.42 4.28
CA ASP A 150 13.73 -9.09 3.39
C ASP A 150 13.26 -10.51 2.99
N ALA A 151 12.37 -11.12 3.78
CA ALA A 151 11.71 -12.38 3.49
C ALA A 151 10.30 -12.20 2.89
N LEU A 152 9.96 -11.01 2.39
CA LEU A 152 8.61 -10.71 1.87
C LEU A 152 8.19 -11.70 0.78
N GLY A 153 9.07 -11.97 -0.19
CA GLY A 153 8.76 -12.89 -1.30
C GLY A 153 8.41 -14.30 -0.81
N ASP A 154 9.25 -14.87 0.05
CA ASP A 154 9.03 -16.21 0.60
C ASP A 154 7.77 -16.26 1.48
N THR A 155 7.52 -15.22 2.28
CA THR A 155 6.31 -15.11 3.11
C THR A 155 5.04 -15.13 2.26
N ILE A 156 5.02 -14.40 1.15
CA ILE A 156 3.86 -14.32 0.27
C ILE A 156 3.62 -15.65 -0.46
N VAL A 157 4.68 -16.33 -0.91
CA VAL A 157 4.56 -17.66 -1.51
C VAL A 157 4.01 -18.68 -0.51
N GLU A 158 4.49 -18.66 0.75
CA GLU A 158 4.03 -19.56 1.82
C GLU A 158 2.54 -19.34 2.13
N VAL A 159 2.11 -18.09 2.30
CA VAL A 159 0.71 -17.74 2.57
C VAL A 159 -0.19 -18.12 1.40
N ALA A 160 0.24 -17.87 0.16
CA ALA A 160 -0.54 -18.24 -1.02
C ALA A 160 -0.66 -19.75 -1.22
N ALA A 161 0.33 -20.53 -0.80
CA ALA A 161 0.25 -21.98 -0.82
C ALA A 161 -0.78 -22.50 0.21
N ALA A 162 -0.94 -21.80 1.34
CA ALA A 162 -1.90 -22.14 2.38
C ALA A 162 -3.34 -21.67 2.04
N ASP A 163 -3.49 -20.51 1.40
CA ASP A 163 -4.76 -20.01 0.84
C ASP A 163 -4.65 -19.75 -0.67
N PRO A 164 -4.98 -20.76 -1.52
CA PRO A 164 -4.92 -20.62 -2.98
C PRO A 164 -5.86 -19.56 -3.57
N ASN A 165 -6.83 -19.07 -2.80
CA ASN A 165 -7.76 -18.02 -3.24
C ASN A 165 -7.31 -16.61 -2.79
N ALA A 166 -6.20 -16.53 -2.05
CA ALA A 166 -5.67 -15.29 -1.55
C ALA A 166 -5.23 -14.38 -2.69
N ARG A 167 -5.40 -13.08 -2.45
CA ARG A 167 -4.80 -12.02 -3.26
C ARG A 167 -3.93 -11.23 -2.32
N LEU A 168 -2.65 -11.09 -2.65
CA LEU A 168 -1.61 -10.69 -1.71
C LEU A 168 -0.73 -9.58 -2.30
N ASN A 169 -1.35 -8.54 -2.88
CA ASN A 169 -0.58 -7.37 -3.32
C ASN A 169 -0.14 -6.57 -2.09
N ILE A 170 1.14 -6.63 -1.79
CA ILE A 170 1.76 -5.84 -0.72
C ILE A 170 2.43 -4.62 -1.33
N LEU A 171 2.41 -3.51 -0.61
CA LEU A 171 3.23 -2.34 -0.87
C LEU A 171 3.75 -1.80 0.45
N ALA A 172 5.06 -1.82 0.62
CA ALA A 172 5.74 -1.42 1.82
C ALA A 172 6.87 -0.43 1.54
N GLY A 173 7.18 0.43 2.52
CA GLY A 173 8.29 1.38 2.43
C GLY A 173 8.90 1.65 3.80
N ASN A 174 10.20 1.92 3.86
CA ASN A 174 10.94 2.16 5.11
C ASN A 174 11.66 3.51 5.20
N GLY A 175 11.34 4.44 4.30
CA GLY A 175 12.01 5.74 4.21
C GLY A 175 13.10 5.79 3.13
N SER A 176 13.68 4.64 2.76
CA SER A 176 14.80 4.56 1.81
C SER A 176 14.64 3.48 0.72
N ARG A 177 13.70 2.56 0.91
CA ARG A 177 13.37 1.45 0.01
C ARG A 177 11.85 1.30 -0.10
N LEU A 178 11.37 0.89 -1.27
CA LEU A 178 10.03 0.31 -1.42
C LEU A 178 10.14 -1.17 -1.77
N LEU A 179 9.22 -1.95 -1.25
CA LEU A 179 9.00 -3.35 -1.61
C LEU A 179 7.54 -3.54 -1.96
N ALA A 180 7.25 -4.31 -3.00
CA ALA A 180 5.87 -4.64 -3.34
C ALA A 180 5.75 -6.03 -3.93
N THR A 181 4.57 -6.63 -3.86
CA THR A 181 4.26 -7.88 -4.54
C THR A 181 3.06 -7.71 -5.45
N THR A 182 3.08 -8.39 -6.59
CA THR A 182 1.88 -8.73 -7.34
C THR A 182 1.50 -10.18 -7.04
N TRP A 183 0.28 -10.38 -6.56
CA TRP A 183 -0.31 -11.69 -6.36
C TRP A 183 -1.84 -11.60 -6.49
N GLY A 184 -2.33 -11.70 -7.72
CA GLY A 184 -3.77 -11.73 -8.00
C GLY A 184 -4.48 -10.37 -8.07
N ASP A 185 -3.74 -9.25 -8.08
CA ASP A 185 -4.24 -7.90 -8.39
C ASP A 185 -3.17 -7.05 -9.09
N THR A 186 -3.54 -5.87 -9.58
CA THR A 186 -2.70 -5.00 -10.40
C THR A 186 -1.71 -4.19 -9.59
N LEU A 187 -0.54 -3.98 -10.18
CA LEU A 187 0.45 -3.00 -9.76
C LEU A 187 1.10 -2.41 -11.02
N SER A 188 1.47 -1.14 -10.96
CA SER A 188 2.16 -0.42 -12.03
C SER A 188 3.27 0.42 -11.43
N THR A 189 4.33 0.63 -12.21
CA THR A 189 5.47 1.47 -11.82
C THR A 189 5.57 2.66 -12.76
N LEU A 190 5.97 3.81 -12.22
CA LEU A 190 6.37 4.98 -12.98
C LEU A 190 7.72 5.48 -12.48
N ARG A 191 8.69 5.57 -13.37
CA ARG A 191 9.96 6.25 -13.09
C ARG A 191 9.83 7.71 -13.50
N ARG A 192 10.01 8.62 -12.55
CA ARG A 192 10.11 10.06 -12.77
C ARG A 192 11.56 10.51 -12.66
N ASP A 193 11.82 11.75 -13.03
CA ASP A 193 13.15 12.37 -12.84
C ASP A 193 13.51 12.58 -11.37
N ASP A 194 12.49 12.72 -10.53
CA ASP A 194 12.60 13.00 -9.11
C ASP A 194 12.32 11.79 -8.20
N GLY A 195 11.96 10.63 -8.73
CA GLY A 195 11.71 9.43 -7.94
C GLY A 195 10.98 8.31 -8.67
N VAL A 196 10.42 7.38 -7.90
CA VAL A 196 9.69 6.22 -8.39
C VAL A 196 8.34 6.14 -7.69
N VAL A 197 7.30 5.85 -8.48
CA VAL A 197 5.96 5.54 -7.98
C VAL A 197 5.67 4.06 -8.21
N LEU A 198 5.12 3.40 -7.20
CA LEU A 198 4.41 2.12 -7.31
C LEU A 198 2.94 2.39 -7.02
N ALA A 199 2.01 1.96 -7.88
CA ALA A 199 0.59 2.20 -7.66
C ALA A 199 -0.25 1.02 -8.14
N SER A 200 -1.38 0.74 -7.48
CA SER A 200 -2.30 -0.31 -7.91
C SER A 200 -2.80 -0.07 -9.35
N GLU A 201 -2.96 1.19 -9.75
CA GLU A 201 -3.26 1.61 -11.11
C GLU A 201 -2.67 2.99 -11.40
N PRO A 202 -2.32 3.31 -12.67
CA PRO A 202 -1.80 4.61 -13.06
C PRO A 202 -2.69 5.78 -12.61
N TYR A 203 -2.07 6.78 -11.98
CA TYR A 203 -2.78 7.96 -11.47
C TYR A 203 -3.05 9.03 -12.54
N ASP A 204 -2.53 8.84 -13.74
CA ASP A 204 -2.69 9.69 -14.93
C ASP A 204 -2.50 8.83 -16.19
N ASP A 205 -2.33 9.49 -17.34
CA ASP A 205 -2.12 8.84 -18.64
C ASP A 205 -0.67 8.99 -19.13
N ASN A 206 0.30 9.14 -18.22
CA ASN A 206 1.72 9.21 -18.58
C ASN A 206 2.14 7.92 -19.35
N PRO A 207 2.73 8.03 -20.55
CA PRO A 207 3.08 6.86 -21.37
C PRO A 207 4.18 5.97 -20.76
N ASP A 208 4.90 6.47 -19.75
CA ASP A 208 5.99 5.74 -19.09
C ASP A 208 5.52 4.81 -17.97
N TRP A 209 4.22 4.78 -17.65
CA TRP A 209 3.66 3.76 -16.78
C TRP A 209 3.92 2.36 -17.35
N ARG A 210 4.43 1.47 -16.50
CA ARG A 210 4.66 0.06 -16.82
C ARG A 210 3.87 -0.83 -15.86
N GLU A 211 3.14 -1.78 -16.40
CA GLU A 211 2.48 -2.80 -15.57
C GLU A 211 3.50 -3.79 -15.04
N VAL A 212 3.33 -4.19 -13.77
CA VAL A 212 4.10 -5.26 -13.17
C VAL A 212 3.38 -6.58 -13.46
N PRO A 213 4.06 -7.59 -14.04
CA PRO A 213 3.44 -8.89 -14.25
C PRO A 213 3.00 -9.51 -12.92
N ASP A 214 1.98 -10.37 -12.94
CA ASP A 214 1.55 -11.07 -11.72
C ASP A 214 2.66 -11.98 -11.17
N ARG A 215 2.61 -12.30 -9.86
CA ARG A 215 3.58 -13.14 -9.14
C ARG A 215 5.02 -12.62 -9.19
N HIS A 216 5.20 -11.33 -8.99
CA HIS A 216 6.51 -10.68 -8.92
C HIS A 216 6.70 -9.94 -7.60
N LEU A 217 7.92 -9.98 -7.09
CA LEU A 217 8.45 -9.04 -6.10
C LEU A 217 9.04 -7.85 -6.85
N VAL A 218 8.72 -6.65 -6.38
CA VAL A 218 9.30 -5.39 -6.84
C VAL A 218 10.16 -4.83 -5.71
N SER A 219 11.40 -4.50 -6.01
CA SER A 219 12.30 -3.79 -5.09
C SER A 219 12.72 -2.47 -5.70
N VAL A 220 12.52 -1.39 -4.95
CA VAL A 220 12.95 -0.04 -5.35
C VAL A 220 13.96 0.49 -4.34
N LEU A 221 15.17 0.80 -4.83
CA LEU A 221 16.22 1.45 -4.06
C LEU A 221 16.72 2.67 -4.85
N GLY A 222 16.56 3.86 -4.27
CA GLY A 222 16.79 5.11 -5.02
C GLY A 222 15.84 5.22 -6.22
N ARG A 223 16.38 5.13 -7.45
CA ARG A 223 15.60 5.14 -8.71
C ARG A 223 15.60 3.79 -9.43
N ASP A 224 16.33 2.81 -8.92
CA ASP A 224 16.42 1.48 -9.51
C ASP A 224 15.18 0.67 -9.14
N ILE A 225 14.63 -0.01 -10.14
CA ILE A 225 13.45 -0.87 -9.99
C ILE A 225 13.90 -2.25 -10.44
N GLU A 226 13.84 -3.21 -9.53
CA GLU A 226 14.12 -4.61 -9.80
C GLU A 226 12.81 -5.41 -9.72
N LEU A 227 12.58 -6.27 -10.72
CA LEU A 227 11.44 -7.18 -10.78
C LEU A 227 11.95 -8.62 -10.67
N ILE A 228 11.51 -9.34 -9.64
CA ILE A 228 11.95 -10.69 -9.32
C ILE A 228 10.73 -11.60 -9.37
N PRO A 229 10.68 -12.61 -10.26
CA PRO A 229 9.60 -13.60 -10.26
C PRO A 229 9.55 -14.36 -8.92
N LEU A 230 8.36 -14.52 -8.36
CA LEU A 230 8.14 -15.33 -7.16
C LEU A 230 7.99 -16.80 -7.53
N LYS A 231 8.59 -17.70 -6.74
CA LYS A 231 8.50 -19.15 -6.94
C LYS A 231 7.04 -19.62 -6.89
N GLY A 232 6.66 -20.52 -7.79
CA GLY A 232 5.25 -20.88 -8.02
C GLY A 232 4.56 -20.06 -9.12
N SER A 233 5.33 -19.22 -9.83
CA SER A 233 4.96 -18.60 -11.12
C SER A 233 4.57 -19.62 -12.17
#